data_AF-A0A452ZX78-F1
#
_entry.id   AF-A0A452ZX78-F1
#
_cell.length_a   1.000
_cell.length_b   1.000
_cell.length_c   1.000
_cell.angle_alpha   90.00
_cell.angle_beta   90.00
_cell.angle_gamma   90.00
#
_symmetry.space_group_name_H-M   'P 1'
#
loop_
_entity.id
_entity.type
_entity.pdbx_description
1 polymer ?
#
loop_
_entity_poly.entity_id
_entity_poly.type
_entity_poly.pdbx_seq_one_letter_code
_entity_poly.pdbx_strand_id
1 'polypeptide(L)'
;SRTIHLVKLFPLCVCEQIIKNDKGYAVDRDVYFSIDRFPEYLSLSGRKQDDNLAGSRVDVDPKKLNDADFALWKAAKEGEPSWESPWGDGRPGWHIECSAMSARYLGHVFDIHGGGEDLIFPHHESELAQSRAAYPESEVKCWMHNGFINNRGEKMSKSANNFVTIRSIMTQYHPMALRFFLVRAHYKSDMNNSDEALEIASDRVYYIYKTLHDCDETVSLYREENISVPVPAEEQKLVDGKLILFLIVVKVWML
;
A
#
# COMPACT_ATOMS: atom_id res chain seq x y z
N SER A 1 -0.78 -3.04 26.65
CA SER A 1 -1.44 -2.00 25.83
C SER A 1 -1.35 -2.41 24.36
N ARG A 2 -2.38 -2.19 23.53
CA ARG A 2 -2.74 -2.87 22.25
C ARG A 2 -1.60 -3.34 21.31
N THR A 3 -0.47 -2.63 21.25
CA THR A 3 0.74 -3.03 20.50
C THR A 3 1.23 -4.43 20.84
N ILE A 4 1.11 -4.86 22.10
CA ILE A 4 1.57 -6.20 22.52
C ILE A 4 0.75 -7.31 21.85
N HIS A 5 -0.55 -7.14 21.62
CA HIS A 5 -1.37 -8.20 20.99
C HIS A 5 -1.14 -8.29 19.49
N LEU A 6 -0.95 -7.14 18.84
CA LEU A 6 -0.68 -7.04 17.41
C LEU A 6 0.68 -7.62 17.03
N VAL A 7 1.70 -7.38 17.86
CA VAL A 7 3.09 -7.75 17.54
C VAL A 7 3.48 -9.11 18.15
N LYS A 8 2.79 -9.58 19.21
CA LYS A 8 3.11 -10.87 19.86
C LYS A 8 2.17 -12.00 19.44
N LEU A 9 0.88 -11.91 19.82
CA LEU A 9 0.03 -13.11 19.89
C LEU A 9 -0.32 -13.67 18.51
N PHE A 10 -0.76 -12.81 17.58
CA PHE A 10 -1.19 -13.29 16.27
C PHE A 10 -0.05 -13.85 15.43
N PRO A 11 1.12 -13.19 15.34
CA PRO A 11 2.28 -13.76 14.65
C PRO A 11 2.67 -15.15 15.17
N LEU A 12 2.68 -15.35 16.49
CA LEU A 12 3.01 -16.64 17.10
C LEU A 12 2.06 -17.75 16.69
N CYS A 13 0.75 -17.49 16.73
CA CYS A 13 -0.25 -18.47 16.29
C CYS A 13 -0.04 -18.87 14.82
N VAL A 14 0.29 -17.93 13.94
CA VAL A 14 0.55 -18.23 12.52
C VAL A 14 1.84 -19.05 12.37
N CYS A 15 2.93 -18.68 13.08
CA CYS A 15 4.17 -19.45 13.09
C CYS A 15 3.94 -20.91 13.52
N GLU A 16 3.19 -21.14 14.60
CA GLU A 16 2.87 -22.49 15.09
C GLU A 16 2.11 -23.32 14.05
N GLN A 17 1.11 -22.72 13.36
CA GLN A 17 0.38 -23.43 12.31
C GLN A 17 1.27 -23.77 11.11
N ILE A 18 2.14 -22.84 10.68
CA ILE A 18 3.09 -23.08 9.58
C ILE A 18 4.02 -24.26 9.91
N ILE A 19 4.56 -24.33 11.14
CA ILE A 19 5.38 -25.47 11.56
C ILE A 19 4.55 -26.76 11.62
N LYS A 20 3.34 -26.70 12.21
CA LYS A 20 2.44 -27.86 12.30
C LYS A 20 2.09 -28.44 10.92
N ASN A 21 1.99 -27.60 9.90
CA ASN A 21 1.72 -27.98 8.52
C ASN A 21 2.97 -28.34 7.71
N ASP A 22 4.13 -28.47 8.37
CA ASP A 22 5.42 -28.81 7.76
C ASP A 22 5.89 -27.81 6.68
N LYS A 23 5.57 -26.52 6.86
CA LYS A 23 5.96 -25.43 5.95
C LYS A 23 7.01 -24.49 6.55
N GLY A 24 7.42 -24.76 7.79
CA GLY A 24 8.48 -24.02 8.47
C GLY A 24 9.21 -24.89 9.47
N TYR A 25 10.34 -24.40 9.96
CA TYR A 25 11.20 -25.12 10.88
C TYR A 25 11.83 -24.18 11.91
N ALA A 26 12.09 -24.70 13.10
CA ALA A 26 12.80 -23.99 14.17
C ALA A 26 14.25 -24.47 14.26
N VAL A 27 15.18 -23.55 14.42
CA VAL A 27 16.62 -23.82 14.57
C VAL A 27 17.24 -22.73 15.45
N ASP A 28 17.94 -23.12 16.52
CA ASP A 28 18.60 -22.20 17.46
C ASP A 28 17.71 -21.02 17.91
N ARG A 29 16.44 -21.30 18.25
CA ARG A 29 15.39 -20.33 18.66
C ARG A 29 14.85 -19.42 17.54
N ASP A 30 15.43 -19.47 16.35
CA ASP A 30 14.87 -18.84 15.15
C ASP A 30 13.83 -19.78 14.52
N VAL A 31 12.86 -19.19 13.80
CA VAL A 31 11.89 -19.93 12.98
C VAL A 31 11.91 -19.39 11.57
N TYR A 32 12.02 -20.29 10.61
CA TYR A 32 12.05 -19.98 9.18
C TYR A 32 10.89 -20.62 8.44
N PHE A 33 10.45 -19.95 7.39
CA PHE A 33 9.59 -20.52 6.36
C PHE A 33 10.44 -21.29 5.36
N SER A 34 10.04 -22.51 5.02
CA SER A 34 10.76 -23.32 4.03
C SER A 34 10.12 -23.16 2.65
N ILE A 35 10.82 -22.46 1.75
CA ILE A 35 10.29 -22.22 0.40
C ILE A 35 10.17 -23.52 -0.41
N ASP A 36 11.08 -24.48 -0.19
CA ASP A 36 11.06 -25.78 -0.88
C ASP A 36 9.85 -26.62 -0.49
N ARG A 37 9.29 -26.38 0.70
CA ARG A 37 8.07 -27.06 1.17
C ARG A 37 6.80 -26.35 0.69
N PHE A 38 6.89 -25.23 0.00
CA PHE A 38 5.72 -24.48 -0.52
C PHE A 38 5.81 -24.29 -2.05
N PRO A 39 5.30 -25.26 -2.85
CA PRO A 39 5.45 -25.24 -4.31
C PRO A 39 4.84 -24.04 -5.03
N GLU A 40 3.89 -23.34 -4.40
CA GLU A 40 3.24 -22.14 -4.97
C GLU A 40 4.04 -20.84 -4.73
N TYR A 41 5.21 -20.91 -4.11
CA TYR A 41 6.05 -19.73 -3.90
C TYR A 41 6.44 -19.10 -5.25
N LEU A 42 6.43 -17.77 -5.31
CA LEU A 42 6.64 -16.95 -6.52
C LEU A 42 5.42 -16.85 -7.45
N SER A 43 4.26 -17.37 -7.04
CA SER A 43 3.03 -17.30 -7.84
C SER A 43 2.47 -15.88 -7.97
N LEU A 44 2.70 -15.00 -6.98
CA LEU A 44 2.24 -13.61 -7.04
C LEU A 44 3.16 -12.75 -7.92
N SER A 45 4.45 -12.84 -7.69
CA SER A 45 5.46 -12.03 -8.36
C SER A 45 5.81 -12.53 -9.76
N GLY A 46 5.56 -13.81 -10.05
CA GLY A 46 5.92 -14.45 -11.32
C GLY A 46 7.43 -14.56 -11.56
N ARG A 47 8.26 -14.31 -10.54
CA ARG A 47 9.72 -14.42 -10.62
C ARG A 47 10.13 -15.87 -10.78
N LYS A 48 11.23 -16.12 -11.49
CA LYS A 48 11.86 -17.44 -11.49
C LYS A 48 12.74 -17.60 -10.25
N GLN A 49 12.86 -18.83 -9.76
CA GLN A 49 13.66 -19.14 -8.57
C GLN A 49 15.13 -18.68 -8.73
N ASP A 50 15.68 -18.77 -9.95
CA ASP A 50 17.03 -18.33 -10.29
C ASP A 50 17.23 -16.80 -10.17
N ASP A 51 16.17 -16.01 -10.42
CA ASP A 51 16.21 -14.54 -10.35
C ASP A 51 16.23 -14.01 -8.89
N ASN A 52 16.01 -14.89 -7.90
CA ASN A 52 16.01 -14.54 -6.49
C ASN A 52 17.41 -14.59 -5.86
N LEU A 53 18.33 -15.36 -6.44
CA LEU A 53 19.71 -15.46 -5.97
C LEU A 53 20.52 -14.19 -6.31
N ALA A 54 20.19 -13.51 -7.41
CA ALA A 54 20.91 -12.33 -7.87
C ALA A 54 20.71 -11.07 -6.97
N GLY A 55 19.77 -11.12 -6.02
CA GLY A 55 19.42 -10.01 -5.12
C GLY A 55 19.84 -10.20 -3.66
N SER A 56 20.33 -11.37 -3.25
CA SER A 56 20.69 -11.64 -1.85
C SER A 56 22.02 -10.98 -1.49
N ARG A 57 22.01 -9.66 -1.28
CA ARG A 57 23.06 -8.91 -0.56
C ARG A 57 23.05 -9.19 0.96
N VAL A 58 22.45 -10.30 1.38
CA VAL A 58 22.30 -10.69 2.79
C VAL A 58 23.34 -11.76 3.05
N ASP A 59 24.16 -11.56 4.09
CA ASP A 59 25.04 -12.60 4.60
C ASP A 59 24.25 -13.91 4.73
N VAL A 60 24.75 -14.97 4.09
CA VAL A 60 24.13 -16.29 4.14
C VAL A 60 24.05 -16.70 5.61
N ASP A 61 22.83 -16.79 6.14
CA ASP A 61 22.61 -17.27 7.51
C ASP A 61 22.77 -18.79 7.47
N PRO A 62 23.85 -19.35 8.05
CA PRO A 62 24.17 -20.78 7.93
C PRO A 62 23.13 -21.68 8.61
N LYS A 63 22.20 -21.10 9.37
CA LYS A 63 21.08 -21.82 9.99
C LYS A 63 19.98 -22.17 9.00
N LYS A 64 19.90 -21.47 7.86
CA LYS A 64 18.85 -21.73 6.87
C LYS A 64 19.18 -23.00 6.11
N LEU A 65 18.16 -23.82 5.86
CA LEU A 65 18.26 -24.99 5.00
C LEU A 65 18.33 -24.59 3.52
N ASN A 66 17.73 -23.46 3.16
CA ASN A 66 17.78 -22.84 1.84
C ASN A 66 18.01 -21.32 1.99
N ASP A 67 18.90 -20.73 1.20
CA ASP A 67 19.27 -19.31 1.28
C ASP A 67 18.07 -18.36 1.13
N ALA A 68 17.06 -18.78 0.34
CA ALA A 68 15.85 -18.02 0.09
C ALA A 68 14.74 -18.24 1.13
N ASP A 69 14.96 -19.10 2.14
CA ASP A 69 14.09 -19.18 3.31
C ASP A 69 14.09 -17.85 4.06
N PHE A 70 12.92 -17.45 4.57
CA PHE A 70 12.76 -16.17 5.27
C PHE A 70 12.26 -16.38 6.70
N ALA A 71 12.59 -15.43 7.57
CA ALA A 71 12.30 -15.55 8.99
C ALA A 71 10.81 -15.32 9.28
N LEU A 72 10.23 -16.22 10.06
CA LEU A 72 8.92 -16.10 10.70
C LEU A 72 9.07 -15.53 12.10
N TRP A 73 10.11 -15.97 12.83
CA TRP A 73 10.47 -15.51 14.16
C TRP A 73 11.99 -15.44 14.28
N LYS A 74 12.51 -14.37 14.88
CA LYS A 74 13.95 -14.24 15.17
C LYS A 74 14.17 -14.08 16.66
N ALA A 75 15.06 -14.91 17.20
CA ALA A 75 15.53 -14.80 18.56
C ALA A 75 16.06 -13.39 18.84
N ALA A 76 15.75 -12.85 20.00
CA ALA A 76 16.17 -11.52 20.38
C ALA A 76 17.66 -11.50 20.72
N LYS A 77 18.36 -10.45 20.28
CA LYS A 77 19.69 -10.12 20.81
C LYS A 77 19.53 -9.38 22.14
N GLU A 78 20.60 -9.34 22.91
CA GLU A 78 20.62 -8.61 24.17
C GLU A 78 20.28 -7.13 23.96
N GLY A 79 19.34 -6.61 24.77
CA GLY A 79 18.87 -5.22 24.69
C GLY A 79 17.85 -4.93 23.58
N GLU A 80 17.51 -5.88 22.72
CA GLU A 80 16.42 -5.71 21.75
C GLU A 80 15.04 -5.92 22.40
N PRO A 81 14.00 -5.21 21.95
CA PRO A 81 12.63 -5.54 22.33
C PRO A 81 12.30 -6.99 21.95
N SER A 82 11.77 -7.74 22.92
CA SER A 82 11.46 -9.16 22.75
C SER A 82 10.13 -9.53 23.38
N TRP A 83 9.61 -10.67 22.96
CA TRP A 83 8.42 -11.29 23.50
C TRP A 83 8.65 -12.78 23.68
N GLU A 84 8.09 -13.36 24.75
CA GLU A 84 8.15 -14.81 24.97
C GLU A 84 7.43 -15.58 23.86
N SER A 85 7.98 -16.73 23.48
CA SER A 85 7.41 -17.66 22.50
C SER A 85 7.77 -19.11 22.84
N PRO A 86 7.16 -20.11 22.19
CA PRO A 86 7.58 -21.51 22.33
C PRO A 86 9.04 -21.78 21.96
N TRP A 87 9.65 -20.89 21.16
CA TRP A 87 11.06 -20.98 20.75
C TRP A 87 11.98 -20.10 21.59
N GLY A 88 11.48 -19.49 22.66
CA GLY A 88 12.18 -18.52 23.50
C GLY A 88 11.96 -17.07 23.10
N ASP A 89 12.59 -16.14 23.81
CA ASP A 89 12.40 -14.71 23.60
C ASP A 89 12.88 -14.26 22.22
N GLY A 90 12.01 -13.55 21.50
CA GLY A 90 12.29 -13.08 20.15
C GLY A 90 11.30 -12.05 19.65
N ARG A 91 11.27 -11.90 18.33
CA ARG A 91 10.40 -10.95 17.63
C ARG A 91 9.87 -11.57 16.32
N PRO A 92 8.70 -11.13 15.85
CA PRO A 92 8.21 -11.53 14.54
C PRO A 92 9.16 -11.13 13.42
N GLY A 93 9.18 -11.92 12.35
CA GLY A 93 9.78 -11.52 11.08
C GLY A 93 8.97 -10.41 10.40
N TRP A 94 9.59 -9.70 9.46
CA TRP A 94 8.95 -8.55 8.79
C TRP A 94 7.62 -8.89 8.11
N HIS A 95 7.50 -10.07 7.51
CA HIS A 95 6.33 -10.46 6.71
C HIS A 95 5.17 -11.00 7.56
N ILE A 96 5.46 -11.66 8.69
CA ILE A 96 4.44 -12.42 9.45
C ILE A 96 3.41 -11.52 10.12
N GLU A 97 3.76 -10.27 10.41
CA GLU A 97 2.87 -9.31 11.05
C GLU A 97 1.65 -9.01 10.17
N CYS A 98 1.86 -8.73 8.88
CA CYS A 98 0.78 -8.41 7.94
C CYS A 98 -0.14 -9.63 7.68
N SER A 99 0.42 -10.83 7.53
CA SER A 99 -0.33 -12.09 7.44
C SER A 99 -1.22 -12.31 8.65
N ALA A 100 -0.67 -12.14 9.86
CA ALA A 100 -1.39 -12.37 11.10
C ALA A 100 -2.46 -11.31 11.38
N MET A 101 -2.16 -10.03 11.11
CA MET A 101 -3.11 -8.93 11.32
C MET A 101 -4.25 -8.95 10.30
N SER A 102 -3.96 -9.14 9.01
CA SER A 102 -4.98 -9.20 7.96
C SER A 102 -5.97 -10.33 8.23
N ALA A 103 -5.48 -11.54 8.52
CA ALA A 103 -6.32 -12.69 8.88
C ALA A 103 -7.21 -12.40 10.10
N ARG A 104 -6.67 -11.73 11.13
CA ARG A 104 -7.42 -11.43 12.35
C ARG A 104 -8.59 -10.47 12.12
N TYR A 105 -8.41 -9.47 11.27
CA TYR A 105 -9.36 -8.37 11.10
C TYR A 105 -10.28 -8.55 9.89
N LEU A 106 -9.80 -9.18 8.84
CA LEU A 106 -10.51 -9.35 7.57
C LEU A 106 -10.92 -10.82 7.33
N GLY A 107 -10.38 -11.75 8.11
CA GLY A 107 -10.53 -13.19 7.88
C GLY A 107 -9.44 -13.73 6.94
N HIS A 108 -9.41 -15.05 6.78
CA HIS A 108 -8.46 -15.74 5.89
C HIS A 108 -8.75 -15.48 4.40
N VAL A 109 -9.98 -15.07 4.07
CA VAL A 109 -10.40 -14.74 2.71
C VAL A 109 -10.92 -13.30 2.69
N PHE A 110 -10.29 -12.43 1.89
CA PHE A 110 -10.72 -11.04 1.73
C PHE A 110 -10.46 -10.50 0.33
N ASP A 111 -11.09 -9.36 0.01
CA ASP A 111 -11.24 -8.93 -1.38
C ASP A 111 -9.99 -8.25 -1.97
N ILE A 112 -9.38 -7.30 -1.24
CA ILE A 112 -8.30 -6.47 -1.78
C ILE A 112 -7.15 -6.37 -0.79
N HIS A 113 -5.93 -6.62 -1.27
CA HIS A 113 -4.68 -6.32 -0.56
C HIS A 113 -3.82 -5.39 -1.42
N GLY A 114 -3.38 -4.26 -0.85
CA GLY A 114 -2.65 -3.23 -1.59
C GLY A 114 -1.30 -2.86 -1.01
N GLY A 115 -0.42 -2.30 -1.85
CA GLY A 115 0.91 -1.84 -1.43
C GLY A 115 1.68 -1.17 -2.58
N GLY A 116 2.91 -0.71 -2.32
CA GLY A 116 3.82 -0.27 -3.38
C GLY A 116 4.29 -1.45 -4.25
N GLU A 117 4.68 -1.19 -5.49
CA GLU A 117 5.24 -2.20 -6.39
C GLU A 117 6.47 -2.93 -5.81
N ASP A 118 7.26 -2.26 -4.97
CA ASP A 118 8.36 -2.88 -4.21
C ASP A 118 7.91 -3.94 -3.20
N LEU A 119 6.65 -3.91 -2.77
CA LEU A 119 6.11 -4.89 -1.84
C LEU A 119 5.65 -6.18 -2.53
N ILE A 120 5.53 -6.22 -3.87
CA ILE A 120 5.21 -7.46 -4.60
C ILE A 120 6.16 -8.59 -4.15
N PHE A 121 7.47 -8.29 -4.12
CA PHE A 121 8.49 -9.21 -3.67
C PHE A 121 9.57 -8.50 -2.84
N PRO A 122 9.96 -9.05 -1.68
CA PRO A 122 9.54 -10.33 -1.12
C PRO A 122 8.26 -10.25 -0.27
N HIS A 123 7.72 -9.06 0.00
CA HIS A 123 6.76 -8.86 1.10
C HIS A 123 5.42 -9.58 0.88
N HIS A 124 4.64 -9.19 -0.12
CA HIS A 124 3.33 -9.78 -0.40
C HIS A 124 3.43 -11.25 -0.85
N GLU A 125 4.51 -11.63 -1.54
CA GLU A 125 4.80 -13.02 -1.87
C GLU A 125 4.93 -13.88 -0.58
N SER A 126 5.70 -13.39 0.39
CA SER A 126 5.85 -14.05 1.69
C SER A 126 4.55 -14.07 2.48
N GLU A 127 3.74 -13.01 2.41
CA GLU A 127 2.43 -12.96 3.08
C GLU A 127 1.45 -13.99 2.52
N LEU A 128 1.38 -14.10 1.18
CA LEU A 128 0.57 -15.10 0.50
C LEU A 128 1.01 -16.51 0.92
N ALA A 129 2.33 -16.76 0.90
CA ALA A 129 2.89 -18.05 1.27
C ALA A 129 2.61 -18.40 2.75
N GLN A 130 2.85 -17.47 3.68
CA GLN A 130 2.57 -17.64 5.10
C GLN A 130 1.09 -17.92 5.38
N SER A 131 0.20 -17.13 4.77
CA SER A 131 -1.24 -17.24 4.98
C SER A 131 -1.76 -18.59 4.51
N ARG A 132 -1.39 -19.02 3.29
CA ARG A 132 -1.78 -20.33 2.73
C ARG A 132 -1.10 -21.51 3.42
N ALA A 133 0.15 -21.36 3.85
CA ALA A 133 0.85 -22.40 4.60
C ALA A 133 0.22 -22.65 5.97
N ALA A 134 -0.23 -21.59 6.65
CA ALA A 134 -0.92 -21.70 7.93
C ALA A 134 -2.36 -22.20 7.77
N TYR A 135 -3.07 -21.65 6.78
CA TYR A 135 -4.50 -21.89 6.52
C TYR A 135 -4.72 -22.02 5.01
N PRO A 136 -4.80 -23.26 4.47
CA PRO A 136 -4.86 -23.52 3.02
C PRO A 136 -6.00 -22.83 2.26
N GLU A 137 -7.09 -22.48 2.96
CA GLU A 137 -8.22 -21.72 2.42
C GLU A 137 -7.95 -20.23 2.23
N SER A 138 -6.79 -19.73 2.67
CA SER A 138 -6.50 -18.30 2.63
C SER A 138 -6.41 -17.76 1.20
N GLU A 139 -7.12 -16.67 0.95
CA GLU A 139 -7.22 -16.08 -0.38
C GLU A 139 -7.39 -14.56 -0.33
N VAL A 140 -6.59 -13.88 -1.15
CA VAL A 140 -6.79 -12.47 -1.52
C VAL A 140 -7.26 -12.44 -2.97
N LYS A 141 -8.47 -11.93 -3.21
CA LYS A 141 -9.06 -11.95 -4.56
C LYS A 141 -8.37 -10.99 -5.54
N CYS A 142 -7.89 -9.86 -5.03
CA CYS A 142 -7.24 -8.83 -5.84
C CYS A 142 -6.03 -8.23 -5.12
N TRP A 143 -4.87 -8.33 -5.77
CA TRP A 143 -3.66 -7.64 -5.35
C TRP A 143 -3.52 -6.34 -6.15
N MET A 144 -3.37 -5.21 -5.45
CA MET A 144 -3.29 -3.89 -6.05
C MET A 144 -1.99 -3.18 -5.70
N HIS A 145 -1.12 -2.97 -6.69
CA HIS A 145 0.17 -2.32 -6.48
C HIS A 145 0.26 -0.98 -7.19
N ASN A 146 0.73 0.05 -6.48
CA ASN A 146 1.02 1.36 -7.09
C ASN A 146 2.46 1.43 -7.60
N GLY A 147 2.66 2.17 -8.69
CA GLY A 147 3.99 2.40 -9.28
C GLY A 147 4.92 3.21 -8.39
N PHE A 148 6.18 3.33 -8.79
CA PHE A 148 7.20 4.05 -8.05
C PHE A 148 7.02 5.57 -8.14
N ILE A 149 7.46 6.26 -7.10
CA ILE A 149 7.73 7.70 -7.18
C ILE A 149 9.25 7.86 -7.31
N ASN A 150 9.66 8.34 -8.48
CA ASN A 150 11.02 8.68 -8.83
C ASN A 150 11.26 10.17 -8.53
N ASN A 151 12.50 10.57 -8.28
CA ASN A 151 12.88 11.96 -8.11
C ASN A 151 13.85 12.34 -9.23
N ARG A 152 13.48 13.31 -10.07
CA ARG A 152 14.29 13.76 -11.22
C ARG A 152 14.76 12.62 -12.15
N GLY A 153 13.92 11.60 -12.32
CA GLY A 153 14.17 10.46 -13.19
C GLY A 153 14.90 9.28 -12.51
N GLU A 154 15.32 9.43 -11.26
CA GLU A 154 15.98 8.37 -10.49
C GLU A 154 15.04 7.78 -9.44
N LYS A 155 15.13 6.47 -9.21
CA LYS A 155 14.38 5.82 -8.13
C LYS A 155 14.74 6.45 -6.79
N MET A 156 13.72 6.88 -6.04
CA MET A 156 13.96 7.39 -4.69
C MET A 156 14.44 6.28 -3.76
N SER A 157 15.56 6.52 -3.07
CA SER A 157 16.03 5.64 -2.01
C SER A 157 16.80 6.43 -0.96
N LYS A 158 16.76 5.95 0.30
CA LYS A 158 17.56 6.54 1.38
C LYS A 158 19.06 6.43 1.08
N SER A 159 19.49 5.33 0.46
CA SER A 159 20.90 5.09 0.09
C SER A 159 21.41 6.04 -0.98
N ALA A 160 20.58 6.46 -1.94
CA ALA A 160 20.94 7.45 -2.94
C ALA A 160 20.85 8.90 -2.42
N ASN A 161 20.40 9.09 -1.17
CA ASN A 161 20.18 10.39 -0.53
C ASN A 161 19.31 11.35 -1.37
N ASN A 162 18.44 10.81 -2.22
CA ASN A 162 17.61 11.56 -3.16
C ASN A 162 16.11 11.55 -2.77
N PHE A 163 15.79 11.12 -1.54
CA PHE A 163 14.42 11.09 -1.04
C PHE A 163 13.98 12.47 -0.58
N VAL A 164 12.74 12.82 -0.89
CA VAL A 164 12.10 14.04 -0.41
C VAL A 164 11.00 13.67 0.57
N THR A 165 10.91 14.36 1.70
CA THR A 165 9.84 14.11 2.67
C THR A 165 8.60 14.91 2.31
N ILE A 166 7.43 14.34 2.59
CA ILE A 166 6.14 15.04 2.44
C ILE A 166 6.17 16.39 3.19
N ARG A 167 6.74 16.42 4.40
CA ARG A 167 6.88 17.65 5.20
C ARG A 167 7.70 18.73 4.48
N SER A 168 8.79 18.34 3.81
CA SER A 168 9.62 19.25 3.03
C SER A 168 8.94 19.79 1.77
N ILE A 169 8.01 19.03 1.18
CA ILE A 169 7.21 19.51 0.04
C ILE A 169 6.16 20.50 0.54
N MET A 170 5.51 20.18 1.66
CA MET A 170 4.45 21.02 2.25
C MET A 170 4.94 22.37 2.80
N THR A 171 6.25 22.59 2.96
CA THR A 171 6.78 23.92 3.28
C THR A 171 6.79 24.86 2.07
N GLN A 172 6.72 24.32 0.86
CA GLN A 172 6.79 25.06 -0.40
C GLN A 172 5.45 25.07 -1.13
N TYR A 173 4.71 23.96 -1.08
CA TYR A 173 3.45 23.77 -1.78
C TYR A 173 2.30 23.50 -0.83
N HIS A 174 1.11 23.97 -1.20
CA HIS A 174 -0.11 23.62 -0.49
C HIS A 174 -0.38 22.10 -0.57
N PRO A 175 -0.87 21.43 0.49
CA PRO A 175 -1.09 19.97 0.48
C PRO A 175 -2.03 19.48 -0.63
N MET A 176 -2.97 20.32 -1.08
CA MET A 176 -3.82 20.01 -2.22
C MET A 176 -3.07 19.92 -3.55
N ALA A 177 -2.00 20.72 -3.74
CA ALA A 177 -1.14 20.62 -4.92
C ALA A 177 -0.40 19.27 -4.92
N LEU A 178 0.13 18.84 -3.78
CA LEU A 178 0.74 17.52 -3.64
C LEU A 178 -0.27 16.39 -3.89
N ARG A 179 -1.49 16.50 -3.33
CA ARG A 179 -2.55 15.52 -3.58
C ARG A 179 -2.91 15.46 -5.07
N PHE A 180 -3.12 16.62 -5.70
CA PHE A 180 -3.41 16.70 -7.14
C PHE A 180 -2.29 16.10 -7.98
N PHE A 181 -1.03 16.42 -7.64
CA PHE A 181 0.15 15.82 -8.27
C PHE A 181 0.08 14.29 -8.23
N LEU A 182 -0.23 13.69 -7.08
CA LEU A 182 -0.29 12.23 -6.93
C LEU A 182 -1.46 11.57 -7.67
N VAL A 183 -2.65 12.19 -7.67
CA VAL A 183 -3.86 11.57 -8.25
C VAL A 183 -4.02 11.82 -9.75
N ARG A 184 -3.22 12.71 -10.36
CA ARG A 184 -3.33 13.02 -11.79
C ARG A 184 -2.85 11.88 -12.70
N ALA A 185 -2.01 10.98 -12.17
CA ALA A 185 -1.50 9.83 -12.89
C ALA A 185 -2.29 8.57 -12.52
N HIS A 186 -2.35 7.62 -13.45
CA HIS A 186 -2.90 6.31 -13.14
C HIS A 186 -2.03 5.64 -12.06
N TYR A 187 -2.63 5.04 -11.03
CA TYR A 187 -1.91 4.57 -9.85
C TYR A 187 -0.82 3.52 -10.13
N LYS A 188 -0.97 2.74 -11.23
CA LYS A 188 0.05 1.76 -11.68
C LYS A 188 1.23 2.37 -12.42
N SER A 189 1.16 3.65 -12.77
CA SER A 189 2.22 4.32 -13.53
C SER A 189 3.26 4.89 -12.58
N ASP A 190 4.53 4.72 -12.93
CA ASP A 190 5.61 5.44 -12.29
C ASP A 190 5.42 6.95 -12.44
N MET A 191 5.69 7.66 -11.36
CA MET A 191 5.58 9.11 -11.29
C MET A 191 6.95 9.72 -11.07
N ASN A 192 7.24 10.83 -11.75
CA ASN A 192 8.47 11.57 -11.54
C ASN A 192 8.17 12.85 -10.76
N ASN A 193 8.74 12.95 -9.57
CA ASN A 193 8.74 14.15 -8.75
C ASN A 193 9.78 15.14 -9.31
N SER A 194 9.31 16.34 -9.64
CA SER A 194 10.13 17.49 -10.00
C SER A 194 9.42 18.77 -9.54
N ASP A 195 10.20 19.83 -9.35
CA ASP A 195 9.66 21.13 -8.94
C ASP A 195 8.66 21.63 -9.99
N GLU A 196 8.97 21.50 -11.27
CA GLU A 196 8.07 21.81 -12.39
C GLU A 196 6.74 21.04 -12.33
N ALA A 197 6.77 19.75 -11.98
CA ALA A 197 5.56 18.95 -11.89
C ALA A 197 4.66 19.38 -10.71
N LEU A 198 5.27 19.80 -9.60
CA LEU A 198 4.56 20.34 -8.43
C LEU A 198 4.03 21.75 -8.69
N GLU A 199 4.76 22.61 -9.38
CA GLU A 199 4.27 23.92 -9.81
C GLU A 199 3.05 23.78 -10.72
N ILE A 200 3.10 22.92 -11.73
CA ILE A 200 1.95 22.64 -12.59
C ILE A 200 0.77 22.15 -11.76
N ALA A 201 0.99 21.28 -10.77
CA ALA A 201 -0.09 20.81 -9.90
C ALA A 201 -0.67 21.94 -9.04
N SER A 202 0.18 22.83 -8.52
CA SER A 202 -0.21 24.01 -7.75
C SER A 202 -1.08 24.95 -8.57
N ASP A 203 -0.63 25.30 -9.78
CA ASP A 203 -1.38 26.14 -10.72
C ASP A 203 -2.73 25.52 -11.05
N ARG A 204 -2.79 24.21 -11.31
CA ARG A 204 -4.05 23.52 -11.62
C ARG A 204 -5.03 23.59 -10.45
N VAL A 205 -4.56 23.40 -9.22
CA VAL A 205 -5.40 23.55 -8.02
C VAL A 205 -5.89 25.00 -7.91
N TYR A 206 -5.00 25.99 -8.09
CA TYR A 206 -5.38 27.39 -8.09
C TYR A 206 -6.48 27.68 -9.13
N TYR A 207 -6.31 27.24 -10.39
CA TYR A 207 -7.30 27.45 -11.45
C TYR A 207 -8.65 26.79 -11.15
N ILE A 208 -8.66 25.59 -10.56
CA ILE A 208 -9.91 24.93 -10.16
C ILE A 208 -10.65 25.79 -9.14
N TYR A 209 -9.98 26.24 -8.07
CA TYR A 209 -10.62 27.07 -7.05
C TYR A 209 -10.99 28.47 -7.56
N LYS A 210 -10.16 29.07 -8.41
CA LYS A 210 -10.48 30.36 -9.04
C LYS A 210 -11.71 30.24 -9.93
N THR A 211 -11.82 29.18 -10.72
CA THR A 211 -13.01 28.92 -11.55
C THR A 211 -14.26 28.75 -10.69
N LEU A 212 -14.18 27.99 -9.59
CA LEU A 212 -15.31 27.83 -8.66
C LEU A 212 -15.74 29.15 -8.04
N HIS A 213 -14.77 29.98 -7.63
CA HIS A 213 -15.03 31.31 -7.09
C HIS A 213 -15.70 32.22 -8.13
N ASP A 214 -15.16 32.29 -9.34
CA ASP A 214 -15.70 33.13 -10.42
C ASP A 214 -17.11 32.69 -10.82
N CYS A 215 -17.37 31.38 -10.81
CA CYS A 215 -18.72 30.84 -11.00
C CYS A 215 -19.67 31.27 -9.87
N ASP A 216 -19.25 31.21 -8.61
CA ASP A 216 -20.10 31.59 -7.48
C ASP A 216 -20.37 33.10 -7.44
N GLU A 217 -19.37 33.95 -7.72
CA GLU A 217 -19.57 35.40 -7.86
C GLU A 217 -20.55 35.72 -8.99
N THR A 218 -20.36 35.09 -10.15
CA THR A 218 -21.23 35.31 -11.32
C THR A 218 -22.67 34.88 -11.03
N VAL A 219 -22.87 33.73 -10.37
CA VAL A 219 -24.20 33.19 -10.05
C VAL A 219 -24.86 33.96 -8.89
N SER A 220 -24.08 34.50 -7.95
CA SER A 220 -24.63 35.20 -6.78
C SER A 220 -25.42 36.46 -7.15
N LEU A 221 -25.04 37.14 -8.23
CA LEU A 221 -25.82 38.25 -8.81
C LEU A 221 -27.25 37.85 -9.19
N TYR A 222 -27.47 36.58 -9.50
CA TYR A 222 -28.78 36.03 -9.86
C TYR A 222 -29.47 35.28 -8.71
N ARG A 223 -28.83 35.16 -7.52
CA ARG A 223 -29.41 34.52 -6.33
C ARG A 223 -30.17 35.49 -5.44
N GLU A 224 -29.74 36.76 -5.38
CA GLU A 224 -30.36 37.77 -4.52
C GLU A 224 -31.59 38.41 -5.17
N GLU A 225 -31.68 38.40 -6.49
CA GLU A 225 -32.89 38.74 -7.21
C GLU A 225 -33.78 37.50 -7.32
N ASN A 226 -35.03 37.57 -6.88
CA ASN A 226 -36.08 36.61 -7.26
C ASN A 226 -36.33 36.76 -8.76
N ILE A 227 -35.40 36.28 -9.60
CA ILE A 227 -35.51 36.33 -11.05
C ILE A 227 -36.54 35.28 -11.46
N SER A 228 -37.80 35.70 -11.42
CA SER A 228 -38.92 35.04 -12.10
C SER A 228 -38.86 35.38 -13.60
N VAL A 229 -37.75 35.01 -14.26
CA VAL A 229 -37.69 35.02 -15.71
C VAL A 229 -38.00 33.59 -16.16
N PRO A 230 -39.11 33.35 -16.87
CA PRO A 230 -39.39 32.02 -17.37
C PRO A 230 -38.26 31.61 -18.31
N VAL A 231 -37.55 30.55 -17.94
CA VAL A 231 -36.60 29.89 -18.84
C VAL A 231 -37.40 29.43 -20.06
N PRO A 232 -37.03 29.82 -21.29
CA PRO A 232 -37.77 29.40 -22.46
C PRO A 232 -37.76 27.87 -22.57
N ALA A 233 -38.84 27.31 -23.12
CA ALA A 233 -39.14 25.88 -22.99
C ALA A 233 -38.06 24.95 -23.58
N GLU A 234 -37.24 25.44 -24.52
CA GLU A 234 -36.11 24.71 -25.10
C GLU A 234 -34.91 24.66 -24.15
N GLU A 235 -34.51 25.78 -23.54
CA GLU A 235 -33.43 25.78 -22.55
C GLU A 235 -33.85 25.04 -21.28
N GLN A 236 -35.12 25.12 -20.86
CA GLN A 236 -35.63 24.40 -19.70
C GLN A 236 -35.54 22.87 -19.91
N LYS A 237 -35.88 22.38 -21.11
CA LYS A 237 -35.70 20.97 -21.48
C LYS A 237 -34.23 20.53 -21.46
N LEU A 238 -33.32 21.41 -21.86
CA LEU A 238 -31.87 21.15 -21.82
C LEU A 238 -31.33 21.10 -20.39
N VAL A 239 -31.79 22.02 -19.52
CA VAL A 239 -31.46 22.03 -18.10
C VAL A 239 -32.01 20.77 -17.44
N ASP A 240 -33.29 20.46 -17.57
CA ASP A 240 -33.90 19.27 -16.94
C ASP A 240 -33.29 17.96 -17.45
N GLY A 241 -32.88 17.93 -18.73
CA GLY A 241 -32.20 16.77 -19.33
C GLY A 241 -30.71 16.63 -18.97
N LYS A 242 -29.99 17.72 -18.72
CA LYS A 242 -28.52 17.70 -18.47
C LYS A 242 -28.12 17.95 -17.02
N LEU A 243 -28.93 18.61 -16.19
CA LEU A 243 -28.62 18.88 -14.78
C LEU A 243 -28.55 17.57 -13.98
N ILE A 244 -29.35 16.57 -14.36
CA ILE A 244 -29.25 15.20 -13.84
C ILE A 244 -27.86 14.62 -14.14
N LEU A 245 -27.34 14.82 -15.34
CA LEU A 245 -26.02 14.29 -15.74
C LEU A 245 -24.88 15.04 -15.04
N PHE A 246 -24.95 16.37 -14.91
CA PHE A 246 -23.90 17.20 -14.32
C PHE A 246 -23.79 17.02 -12.80
N LEU A 247 -24.93 16.93 -12.09
CA LEU A 247 -24.94 16.63 -10.65
C LEU A 247 -24.45 15.22 -10.33
N ILE A 248 -24.73 14.24 -11.20
CA ILE A 248 -24.18 12.88 -11.06
C ILE A 248 -22.66 12.91 -11.22
N VAL A 249 -22.12 13.59 -12.24
CA VAL A 249 -20.68 13.63 -12.49
C VAL A 249 -19.92 14.34 -11.36
N VAL A 250 -20.43 15.45 -10.83
CA VAL A 250 -19.75 16.20 -9.75
C VAL A 250 -19.85 15.49 -8.39
N LYS A 251 -20.98 14.85 -8.05
CA LYS A 251 -21.09 14.06 -6.80
C LYS A 251 -20.24 12.80 -6.81
N VAL A 252 -20.08 12.16 -7.97
CA VAL A 252 -19.29 10.92 -8.12
C VAL A 252 -17.77 11.21 -8.04
N TRP A 253 -17.33 12.45 -8.30
CA TRP A 253 -15.91 12.83 -8.22
C TRP A 253 -15.48 13.48 -6.90
N MET A 254 -16.42 13.84 -6.02
CA MET A 254 -16.13 14.48 -4.73
C MET A 254 -16.32 13.56 -3.50
N LEU A 255 -16.67 12.29 -3.70
CA LEU A 255 -16.67 11.23 -2.68
C LEU A 255 -15.53 10.24 -2.95
#